data_AF-A0A2G2LC81-F1
#
_entry.id   AF-A0A2G2LC81-F1
#
_cell.length_a   1.000
_cell.length_b   1.000
_cell.length_c   1.000
_cell.angle_alpha   90.00
_cell.angle_beta   90.00
_cell.angle_gamma   90.00
#
_symmetry.space_group_name_H-M   'P 1'
#
loop_
_entity.id
_entity.type
_entity.pdbx_description
1 polymer ?
#
loop_
_entity_poly.entity_id
_entity_poly.type
_entity_poly.pdbx_seq_one_letter_code
_entity_poly.pdbx_strand_id
1 'polypeptide(L)'
;MNQISNCDNGILQSIHRSSGILASSSLNGVDNWFQILRRHINMLERPVTSGTNSKRWNAYAGYNPEWMGKLLEIKRVYFNYCMTNKKSITANSSEDKPITTPAMRLSLGDKTYFANDILSFNLFHNLLYTR
;
A
#
# COMPACT_ATOMS: atom_id res chain seq x y z
N MET A 1 -17.46 -46.04 -8.21
CA MET A 1 -16.22 -46.00 -7.41
C MET A 1 -15.08 -45.18 -8.06
N ASN A 2 -15.13 -44.82 -9.35
CA ASN A 2 -14.03 -44.08 -10.05
C ASN A 2 -14.12 -42.54 -10.05
N GLN A 3 -15.14 -41.93 -9.42
CA GLN A 3 -15.27 -40.46 -9.42
C GLN A 3 -14.62 -39.78 -8.20
N ILE A 4 -14.43 -40.50 -7.09
CA ILE A 4 -13.83 -39.94 -5.86
C ILE A 4 -12.31 -39.76 -6.02
N SER A 5 -11.63 -40.75 -6.62
CA SER A 5 -10.16 -40.71 -6.83
C SER A 5 -9.70 -39.61 -7.80
N ASN A 6 -10.50 -39.25 -8.80
CA ASN A 6 -10.19 -38.13 -9.70
C ASN A 6 -10.39 -36.76 -9.05
N CYS A 7 -11.32 -36.66 -8.08
CA CYS A 7 -11.57 -35.42 -7.34
C CYS A 7 -10.40 -35.10 -6.38
N ASP A 8 -9.87 -36.11 -5.69
CA ASP A 8 -8.73 -36.00 -4.78
C ASP A 8 -7.44 -35.61 -5.53
N ASN A 9 -7.23 -36.15 -6.73
CA ASN A 9 -6.10 -35.77 -7.59
C ASN A 9 -6.19 -34.32 -8.09
N GLY A 10 -7.40 -33.82 -8.37
CA GLY A 10 -7.62 -32.41 -8.72
C GLY A 10 -7.32 -31.46 -7.57
N ILE A 11 -7.71 -31.82 -6.34
CA ILE A 11 -7.40 -31.05 -5.13
C ILE A 11 -5.89 -31.02 -4.89
N LEU A 12 -5.20 -32.17 -4.95
CA LEU A 12 -3.75 -32.23 -4.77
C LEU A 12 -2.98 -31.40 -5.80
N GLN A 13 -3.41 -31.41 -7.06
CA GLN A 13 -2.82 -30.55 -8.10
C GLN A 13 -3.05 -29.06 -7.83
N SER A 14 -4.24 -28.70 -7.34
CA SER A 14 -4.55 -27.31 -6.95
C SER A 14 -3.70 -26.83 -5.76
N ILE A 15 -3.46 -27.71 -4.78
CA ILE A 15 -2.60 -27.43 -3.62
C ILE A 15 -1.15 -27.28 -4.06
N HIS A 16 -0.64 -28.21 -4.87
CA HIS A 16 0.73 -28.15 -5.38
C HIS A 16 0.99 -26.89 -6.21
N ARG A 17 0.03 -26.51 -7.06
CA ARG A 17 0.07 -25.26 -7.82
C ARG A 17 0.08 -24.04 -6.89
N SER A 18 -0.80 -24.01 -5.90
CA SER A 18 -0.88 -22.89 -4.93
C SER A 18 0.41 -22.78 -4.12
N SER A 19 0.95 -23.91 -3.67
CA SER A 19 2.22 -24.00 -2.95
C SER A 19 3.39 -23.49 -3.80
N GLY A 20 3.48 -23.88 -5.07
CA GLY A 20 4.49 -23.40 -6.00
C GLY A 20 4.41 -21.90 -6.24
N ILE A 21 3.20 -21.34 -6.40
CA ILE A 21 3.00 -19.89 -6.55
C ILE A 21 3.46 -19.17 -5.28
N LEU A 22 3.03 -19.62 -4.09
CA LEU A 22 3.41 -19.01 -2.82
C LEU A 22 4.92 -19.04 -2.61
N ALA A 23 5.59 -20.14 -2.93
CA ALA A 23 7.05 -20.27 -2.83
C ALA A 23 7.81 -19.34 -3.80
N SER A 24 7.24 -19.09 -4.99
CA SER A 24 7.85 -18.19 -6.00
C SER A 24 7.54 -16.71 -5.79
N SER A 25 6.52 -16.38 -4.98
CA SER A 25 6.06 -15.02 -4.78
C SER A 25 6.95 -14.24 -3.81
N SER A 26 7.26 -12.98 -4.14
CA SER A 26 8.04 -12.10 -3.26
C SER A 26 7.15 -11.29 -2.32
N LEU A 27 7.47 -11.30 -1.02
CA LEU A 27 6.82 -10.45 -0.01
C LEU A 27 7.42 -9.04 0.07
N ASN A 28 8.45 -8.73 -0.73
CA ASN A 28 9.20 -7.47 -0.63
C ASN A 28 8.33 -6.24 -0.87
N GLY A 29 7.36 -6.32 -1.78
CA GLY A 29 6.43 -5.22 -2.05
C GLY A 29 5.51 -4.92 -0.87
N VAL A 30 4.96 -5.98 -0.25
CA VAL A 30 4.09 -5.89 0.92
C VAL A 30 4.87 -5.36 2.14
N ASP A 31 6.08 -5.87 2.37
CA ASP A 31 6.91 -5.37 3.47
C ASP A 31 7.28 -3.90 3.30
N ASN A 32 7.68 -3.49 2.09
CA ASN A 32 7.95 -2.09 1.79
C ASN A 32 6.73 -1.19 2.04
N TRP A 33 5.53 -1.61 1.62
CA TRP A 33 4.30 -0.88 1.91
C TRP A 33 4.10 -0.71 3.42
N PHE A 34 4.28 -1.78 4.19
CA PHE A 34 4.18 -1.67 5.65
C PHE A 34 5.30 -0.80 6.24
N GLN A 35 6.53 -0.82 5.72
CA GLN A 35 7.59 0.08 6.17
C GLN A 35 7.21 1.56 5.97
N ILE A 36 6.58 1.89 4.84
CA ILE A 36 6.07 3.24 4.56
C ILE A 36 4.98 3.62 5.57
N LEU A 37 4.00 2.73 5.79
CA LEU A 37 2.92 2.99 6.75
C LEU A 37 3.46 3.29 8.15
N ARG A 38 4.41 2.47 8.63
CA ARG A 38 5.00 2.61 9.97
C ARG A 38 5.81 3.88 10.17
N ARG A 39 6.35 4.48 9.10
CA ARG A 39 7.09 5.75 9.17
C ARG A 39 6.22 6.99 9.01
N HIS A 40 5.01 6.85 8.49
CA HIS A 40 4.11 7.96 8.21
C HIS A 40 2.93 8.05 9.18
N ILE A 41 2.59 6.96 9.87
CA ILE A 41 1.45 6.89 10.80
C ILE A 41 1.99 6.43 12.15
N ASN A 42 2.08 7.36 13.11
CA ASN A 42 2.65 7.12 14.44
C ASN A 42 1.95 5.97 15.18
N MET A 43 0.63 5.84 15.03
CA MET A 43 -0.13 4.75 15.66
C MET A 43 0.30 3.35 15.20
N LEU A 44 0.86 3.25 13.99
CA LEU A 44 1.34 2.00 13.39
C LEU A 44 2.84 1.77 13.61
N GLU A 45 3.54 2.73 14.20
CA GLU A 45 4.96 2.61 14.45
C GLU A 45 5.27 1.40 15.35
N ARG A 46 6.47 0.84 15.21
CA ARG A 46 6.91 -0.20 16.13
C ARG A 46 7.16 0.43 17.50
N PRO A 47 6.65 -0.17 18.60
CA PRO A 47 6.91 0.34 19.93
C PRO A 47 8.42 0.33 20.22
N VAL A 48 8.91 1.44 20.79
CA VAL A 48 10.31 1.61 21.17
C VAL A 48 10.63 0.67 22.33
N THR A 49 11.73 -0.06 22.22
CA THR A 49 12.22 -0.97 23.26
C THR A 49 13.16 -0.23 24.19
N SER A 50 12.93 -0.27 25.51
CA SER A 50 13.96 0.10 26.48
C SER A 50 14.87 -1.10 26.74
N GLY A 51 16.17 -0.86 26.96
CA GLY A 51 17.16 -1.94 27.17
C GLY A 51 16.92 -2.78 28.43
N THR A 52 16.09 -2.29 29.37
CA THR A 52 15.90 -2.88 30.70
C THR A 52 14.55 -3.61 30.85
N ASN A 53 13.59 -3.43 29.93
CA ASN A 53 12.26 -4.02 30.07
C ASN A 53 11.77 -4.63 28.74
N SER A 54 11.37 -5.90 28.78
CA SER A 54 10.82 -6.62 27.62
C SER A 54 9.40 -6.20 27.26
N LYS A 55 8.70 -5.46 28.14
CA LYS A 55 7.37 -4.92 27.88
C LYS A 55 7.48 -3.72 26.93
N ARG A 56 6.81 -3.86 25.78
CA ARG A 56 6.77 -2.84 24.73
C ARG A 56 5.58 -1.92 24.95
N TRP A 57 5.83 -0.63 25.05
CA TRP A 57 4.80 0.39 25.12
C TRP A 57 4.79 1.21 23.83
N ASN A 58 3.61 1.36 23.23
CA ASN A 58 3.41 2.29 22.11
C ASN A 58 2.76 3.56 22.65
N ALA A 59 3.53 4.63 22.76
CA ALA A 59 3.06 5.92 23.26
C ALA A 59 1.97 6.55 22.36
N TYR A 60 1.95 6.17 21.08
CA TYR A 60 1.01 6.65 20.09
C TYR A 60 -0.10 5.63 19.79
N ALA A 61 -0.27 4.61 20.64
CA ALA A 61 -1.37 3.67 20.48
C ALA A 61 -2.70 4.42 20.42
N GLY A 62 -3.51 4.11 19.40
CA GLY A 62 -4.81 4.74 19.22
C GLY A 62 -5.78 4.36 20.32
N TYR A 63 -6.28 5.36 21.07
CA TYR A 63 -7.42 5.15 21.97
C TYR A 63 -8.66 4.65 21.23
N ASN A 64 -8.89 5.15 20.01
CA ASN A 64 -9.91 4.63 19.09
C ASN A 64 -9.23 4.15 17.79
N PRO A 65 -9.28 2.85 17.45
CA PRO A 65 -8.67 2.28 16.25
C PRO A 65 -9.36 2.72 14.95
N GLU A 66 -10.57 3.27 15.00
CA GLU A 66 -11.29 3.79 13.83
C GLU A 66 -10.47 4.86 13.08
N TRP A 67 -9.79 5.74 13.83
CA TRP A 67 -8.91 6.77 13.24
C TRP A 67 -7.76 6.18 12.44
N MET A 68 -7.24 5.03 12.87
CA MET A 68 -6.20 4.31 12.14
C MET A 68 -6.70 3.83 10.78
N GLY A 69 -7.92 3.29 10.71
CA GLY A 69 -8.56 2.90 9.46
C GLY A 69 -8.71 4.07 8.48
N LYS A 70 -9.18 5.21 8.97
CA LYS A 70 -9.33 6.45 8.16
C LYS A 70 -7.98 6.94 7.62
N LEU A 71 -6.95 6.98 8.47
CA LEU A 71 -5.60 7.39 8.06
C LEU A 71 -4.99 6.42 7.03
N LEU A 72 -5.20 5.11 7.22
CA LEU A 72 -4.75 4.09 6.27
C LEU A 72 -5.41 4.25 4.90
N GLU A 73 -6.70 4.56 4.87
CA GLU A 73 -7.43 4.80 3.64
C GLU A 73 -6.90 6.02 2.88
N ILE A 74 -6.74 7.15 3.57
CA ILE A 74 -6.13 8.36 3.00
C ILE A 74 -4.73 8.04 2.46
N LYS A 75 -3.92 7.34 3.25
CA LYS A 75 -2.53 7.00 2.87
C LYS A 75 -2.49 6.07 1.66
N ARG A 76 -3.41 5.10 1.56
CA ARG A 76 -3.53 4.19 0.41
C ARG A 76 -3.81 4.97 -0.87
N VAL A 77 -4.78 5.87 -0.84
CA VAL A 77 -5.14 6.69 -2.00
C VAL A 77 -3.99 7.62 -2.38
N TYR A 78 -3.44 8.35 -1.41
CA TYR A 78 -2.31 9.26 -1.64
C TYR A 78 -1.09 8.54 -2.20
N PHE A 79 -0.74 7.36 -1.67
CA PHE A 79 0.41 6.59 -2.14
C PHE A 79 0.23 6.12 -3.58
N ASN A 80 -0.97 5.64 -3.93
CA ASN A 80 -1.22 5.09 -5.26
C ASN A 80 -1.29 6.16 -6.35
N TYR A 81 -1.88 7.32 -6.07
CA TYR A 81 -2.20 8.33 -7.09
C TYR A 81 -1.34 9.60 -7.03
N CYS A 82 -0.81 9.98 -5.87
CA CYS A 82 -0.02 11.21 -5.70
C CYS A 82 1.47 10.96 -5.53
N MET A 83 1.86 9.88 -4.84
CA MET A 83 3.27 9.66 -4.50
C MET A 83 4.06 9.13 -5.70
N THR A 84 5.15 9.83 -6.03
CA THR A 84 6.05 9.48 -7.13
C THR A 84 7.38 8.94 -6.59
N ASN A 85 8.06 8.10 -7.38
CA ASN A 85 9.31 7.49 -6.91
C ASN A 85 10.45 8.52 -6.93
N LYS A 86 11.11 8.76 -5.80
CA LYS A 86 12.23 9.71 -5.70
C LYS A 86 13.34 9.40 -6.72
N LYS A 87 13.56 8.13 -7.08
CA LYS A 87 14.52 7.73 -8.12
C LYS A 87 14.14 8.26 -9.51
N SER A 88 12.85 8.37 -9.86
CA SER A 88 12.45 9.03 -11.13
C SER A 88 12.55 10.55 -11.05
N ILE A 89 12.63 11.14 -9.85
CA ILE A 89 12.82 12.58 -9.67
C ILE A 89 14.31 12.95 -9.79
N THR A 90 15.20 12.18 -9.14
CA THR A 90 16.65 12.45 -9.18
C THR A 90 17.35 11.91 -10.43
N ALA A 91 16.81 10.88 -11.09
CA ALA A 91 17.37 10.37 -12.34
C ALA A 91 17.14 11.28 -13.55
N ASN A 92 16.45 12.43 -13.41
CA ASN A 92 16.38 13.48 -14.45
C ASN A 92 17.74 14.19 -14.71
N SER A 93 18.85 13.59 -14.25
CA SER A 93 20.22 13.90 -14.68
C SER A 93 20.70 12.96 -15.81
N SER A 94 19.88 11.98 -16.20
CA SER A 94 20.06 11.08 -17.33
C SER A 94 18.70 10.95 -18.03
N GLU A 95 18.62 11.35 -19.30
CA GLU A 95 17.39 11.48 -20.08
C GLU A 95 16.37 10.31 -19.93
N ASP A 96 15.09 10.68 -19.87
CA ASP A 96 13.92 9.88 -20.27
C ASP A 96 13.32 8.80 -19.35
N LYS A 97 13.29 8.98 -18.02
CA LYS A 97 12.34 8.20 -17.20
C LYS A 97 11.14 9.02 -16.73
N PRO A 98 9.91 8.75 -17.23
CA PRO A 98 8.74 9.50 -16.82
C PRO A 98 8.46 9.29 -15.32
N ILE A 99 8.08 10.39 -14.67
CA ILE A 99 7.60 10.38 -13.29
C ILE A 99 6.30 9.56 -13.27
N THR A 100 6.33 8.42 -12.59
CA THR A 100 5.20 7.47 -12.55
C THR A 100 4.78 7.16 -11.12
N THR A 101 3.48 7.22 -10.86
CA THR A 101 2.86 6.76 -9.61
C THR A 101 2.62 5.24 -9.67
N PRO A 102 2.40 4.57 -8.52
CA PRO A 102 2.03 3.16 -8.51
C PRO A 102 0.79 2.83 -9.36
N ALA A 103 -0.25 3.68 -9.33
CA ALA A 103 -1.46 3.48 -10.12
C ALA A 103 -1.18 3.51 -11.63
N MET A 104 -0.32 4.43 -12.10
CA MET A 104 0.07 4.50 -13.52
C MET A 104 0.80 3.23 -13.99
N ARG A 105 1.65 2.64 -13.13
CA ARG A 105 2.37 1.40 -13.45
C ARG A 105 1.46 0.18 -13.58
N LEU A 106 0.31 0.24 -12.92
CA LEU A 106 -0.75 -0.76 -13.01
C LEU A 106 -1.80 -0.42 -14.07
N SER A 107 -1.59 0.66 -14.84
CA SER A 107 -2.55 1.16 -15.83
C SER A 107 -3.93 1.50 -15.23
N LEU A 108 -3.96 1.91 -13.96
CA LEU A 108 -5.18 2.35 -13.26
C LEU A 108 -5.42 3.86 -13.37
N GLY A 109 -4.46 4.62 -13.88
CA GLY A 109 -4.60 6.06 -14.09
C GLY A 109 -3.60 6.59 -15.10
N ASP A 110 -4.01 7.62 -15.84
CA ASP A 110 -3.26 8.12 -17.00
C ASP A 110 -2.35 9.30 -16.67
N LYS A 111 -2.58 9.94 -15.51
CA LYS A 111 -1.85 11.14 -15.08
C LYS A 111 -1.51 11.10 -13.59
N THR A 112 -0.59 11.98 -13.20
CA THR A 112 -0.30 12.26 -11.80
C THR A 112 -1.34 13.20 -11.21
N TYR A 113 -1.76 12.96 -9.97
CA TYR A 113 -2.72 13.78 -9.24
C TYR A 113 -2.06 14.44 -8.03
N PHE A 114 -2.46 15.67 -7.72
CA PHE A 114 -2.09 16.31 -6.45
C PHE A 114 -3.06 15.90 -5.34
N ALA A 115 -2.62 16.03 -4.08
CA ALA A 115 -3.48 15.70 -2.92
C ALA A 115 -4.79 16.50 -2.95
N ASN A 116 -4.71 17.77 -3.38
CA ASN A 116 -5.86 18.66 -3.49
C ASN A 116 -6.88 18.18 -4.54
N ASP A 117 -6.43 17.50 -5.60
CA ASP A 117 -7.32 16.99 -6.65
C ASP A 117 -8.18 15.81 -6.16
N ILE A 118 -7.76 15.15 -5.08
CA ILE A 118 -8.39 13.93 -4.57
C ILE A 118 -9.08 14.16 -3.21
N LEU A 119 -8.44 14.92 -2.33
CA LEU A 119 -8.84 15.12 -0.94
C LEU A 119 -9.42 16.52 -0.67
N SER A 120 -9.87 17.24 -1.71
CA SER A 120 -10.50 18.54 -1.48
C SER A 120 -11.77 18.39 -0.65
N PHE A 121 -11.70 18.81 0.61
CA PHE A 121 -12.87 19.00 1.47
C PHE A 121 -13.61 20.32 1.21
N ASN A 122 -13.28 20.98 0.09
CA ASN A 122 -13.84 22.28 -0.20
C ASN A 122 -15.29 22.07 -0.66
N LEU A 123 -16.23 22.37 0.23
CA LEU A 123 -17.68 22.27 -0.03
C LEU A 123 -18.09 23.02 -1.32
N PHE A 124 -17.29 24.01 -1.72
CA PHE A 124 -17.50 24.88 -2.88
C PHE A 124 -16.70 24.50 -4.13
N HIS A 125 -15.97 23.37 -4.15
CA HIS A 125 -15.11 23.00 -5.29
C HIS A 125 -15.90 22.90 -6.61
N ASN A 126 -17.13 22.37 -6.55
CA ASN A 126 -18.03 22.26 -7.70
C ASN A 126 -18.62 23.61 -8.17
N LEU A 127 -18.62 24.64 -7.33
CA LEU A 127 -19.19 25.96 -7.67
C LEU A 127 -18.17 26.88 -8.35
N LEU A 128 -16.87 26.61 -8.21
CA LEU A 128 -15.81 27.44 -8.79
C LEU A 128 -15.26 26.91 -10.12
N TYR A 129 -15.56 25.67 -10.49
CA TYR A 129 -15.02 25.03 -11.72
C TYR A 129 -16.07 24.85 -12.85
N THR A 130 -17.34 25.17 -12.61
CA THR A 130 -18.33 25.38 -13.68
C THR A 130 -18.20 26.79 -14.23
N ARG A 131 -17.31 26.98 -15.20
CA ARG A 131 -17.35 28.10 -16.14
C ARG A 131 -16.85 27.65 -17.51
#